data_AF-A0A6J1RRQ5-F1
#
_entry.id   AF-A0A6J1RRQ5-F1
#
_cell.length_a   1.000
_cell.length_b   1.000
_cell.length_c   1.000
_cell.angle_alpha   90.00
_cell.angle_beta   90.00
_cell.angle_gamma   90.00
#
_symmetry.space_group_name_H-M   'P 1'
#
loop_
_entity.id
_entity.type
_entity.pdbx_description
1 polymer ?
#
loop_
_entity_poly.entity_id
_entity_poly.type
_entity_poly.pdbx_seq_one_letter_code
_entity_poly.pdbx_strand_id
1 'polypeptide(L)'
;MASSFYYVAIKGALASSDCDAFGLDPEEISALTKRFPNSKAVVTNGLSIKGPPLTVINTLCQLGYKVVSSTGEIEITWTLQRETSA
;
A
#
# COMPACT_ATOMS: atom_id res chain seq x y z
N MET A 1 24.52 -9.74 8.93
CA MET A 1 23.81 -9.64 7.64
C MET A 1 23.26 -8.24 7.53
N ALA A 2 23.33 -7.60 6.36
CA ALA A 2 22.72 -6.28 6.17
C ALA A 2 21.22 -6.48 5.97
N SER A 3 20.40 -5.86 6.82
CA SER A 3 18.95 -5.79 6.62
C SER A 3 18.65 -5.04 5.33
N SER A 4 17.81 -5.61 4.47
CA SER A 4 17.28 -4.90 3.30
C SER A 4 15.92 -4.33 3.65
N PHE A 5 15.57 -3.20 3.04
CA PHE A 5 14.28 -2.56 3.25
C PHE A 5 13.48 -2.58 1.96
N TYR A 6 12.21 -2.96 2.10
CA TYR A 6 11.25 -2.96 1.02
C TYR A 6 10.18 -1.91 1.31
N TYR A 7 9.89 -1.07 0.32
CA TYR A 7 9.02 0.10 0.49
C TYR A 7 7.82 0.04 -0.43
N VAL A 8 6.68 0.45 0.11
CA VAL A 8 5.43 0.63 -0.63
C VAL A 8 4.85 1.99 -0.30
N ALA A 9 4.09 2.56 -1.23
CA ALA A 9 3.38 3.82 -0.99
C ALA A 9 1.87 3.61 -1.17
N ILE A 10 1.09 4.11 -0.22
CA ILE A 10 -0.37 4.20 -0.32
C ILE A 10 -0.72 5.67 -0.52
N LYS A 11 -1.49 5.99 -1.55
CA LYS A 11 -1.95 7.34 -1.85
C LYS A 11 -3.48 7.39 -1.84
N GLY A 12 -4.06 8.32 -1.10
CA GLY A 12 -5.51 8.50 -1.07
C GLY A 12 -5.95 9.55 -0.06
N ALA A 13 -7.25 9.77 0.04
CA ALA A 13 -7.84 10.68 1.02
C ALA A 13 -8.49 9.89 2.17
N LEU A 14 -8.41 10.39 3.41
CA LEU A 14 -9.05 9.76 4.57
C LEU A 14 -10.56 9.59 4.41
N ALA A 15 -11.20 10.50 3.68
CA ALA A 15 -12.63 10.45 3.37
C ALA A 15 -12.97 9.58 2.14
N SER A 16 -11.99 9.05 1.40
CA SER A 16 -12.25 8.24 0.22
C SER A 16 -12.52 6.77 0.58
N SER A 17 -13.29 6.12 -0.29
CA SER A 17 -13.53 4.68 -0.25
C SER A 17 -12.55 3.88 -1.12
N ASP A 18 -11.60 4.56 -1.76
CA ASP A 18 -10.52 3.97 -2.55
C ASP A 18 -9.18 4.68 -2.32
N CYS A 19 -8.11 4.00 -2.74
CA CYS A 19 -6.74 4.50 -2.70
C CYS A 19 -5.89 3.77 -3.74
N ASP A 20 -4.73 4.33 -4.05
CA ASP A 20 -3.76 3.71 -4.94
C ASP A 20 -2.55 3.19 -4.15
N ALA A 21 -2.03 2.03 -4.54
CA ALA A 21 -0.85 1.42 -3.96
C ALA A 21 0.27 1.27 -5.00
N PHE A 22 1.50 1.56 -4.59
CA PHE A 22 2.67 1.54 -5.47
C PHE A 22 3.80 0.74 -4.83
N GLY A 23 4.61 0.11 -5.70
CA GLY A 23 5.79 -0.65 -5.28
C GLY A 23 5.47 -2.00 -4.63
N LEU A 24 4.25 -2.53 -4.80
CA LEU A 24 3.86 -3.87 -4.34
C LEU A 24 4.49 -4.96 -5.23
N ASP A 25 4.81 -6.11 -4.64
CA ASP A 25 5.24 -7.28 -5.40
C ASP A 25 4.02 -8.04 -6.01
N PRO A 26 4.24 -8.97 -6.96
CA PRO A 26 3.13 -9.70 -7.59
C PRO A 26 2.27 -10.53 -6.62
N GLU A 27 2.85 -11.05 -5.54
CA GLU A 27 2.11 -11.84 -4.54
C GLU A 27 1.20 -10.93 -3.72
N GLU A 28 1.70 -9.76 -3.32
CA GLU A 28 0.94 -8.73 -2.62
C GLU A 28 -0.18 -8.16 -3.49
N ILE A 29 0.09 -7.88 -4.77
CA ILE A 29 -0.95 -7.45 -5.72
C ILE A 29 -2.05 -8.51 -5.80
N SER A 30 -1.69 -9.79 -5.92
CA SER A 30 -2.64 -10.91 -5.96
C SER A 30 -3.46 -11.02 -4.67
N ALA A 31 -2.80 -10.93 -3.51
CA ALA A 31 -3.45 -11.01 -2.21
C ALA A 31 -4.40 -9.83 -1.96
N LEU A 32 -3.96 -8.60 -2.25
CA LEU A 32 -4.78 -7.40 -2.10
C LEU A 32 -5.96 -7.39 -3.07
N THR A 33 -5.77 -7.81 -4.33
CA THR A 33 -6.87 -7.89 -5.30
C THR A 33 -7.94 -8.90 -4.88
N LYS A 34 -7.55 -10.02 -4.24
CA LYS A 34 -8.51 -10.98 -3.65
C LYS A 34 -9.27 -10.40 -2.45
N ARG A 35 -8.58 -9.63 -1.60
CA ARG A 35 -9.17 -9.03 -0.39
C ARG A 35 -10.07 -7.82 -0.70
N PHE A 36 -9.74 -7.06 -1.73
CA PHE A 36 -10.46 -5.88 -2.19
C PHE A 36 -10.99 -6.13 -3.61
N PRO A 37 -12.14 -6.83 -3.75
CA PRO A 37 -12.70 -7.14 -5.06
C PRO A 37 -13.00 -5.85 -5.84
N ASN A 38 -12.83 -5.90 -7.16
CA ASN A 38 -12.91 -4.75 -8.09
C ASN A 38 -11.72 -3.79 -8.10
N SER A 39 -10.65 -4.09 -7.34
CA SER A 39 -9.36 -3.42 -7.51
C SER A 39 -8.78 -3.73 -8.89
N LYS A 40 -8.17 -2.74 -9.53
CA LYS A 40 -7.67 -2.84 -10.91
C LYS A 40 -6.28 -2.21 -11.01
N ALA A 41 -5.40 -2.81 -11.79
CA ALA A 41 -4.12 -2.20 -12.20
C ALA A 41 -4.38 -1.11 -13.24
N VAL A 42 -4.94 0.04 -12.80
CA VAL A 42 -5.33 1.15 -13.70
C VAL A 42 -4.28 2.27 -13.69
N VAL A 43 -3.44 2.33 -12.66
CA VAL A 43 -2.46 3.40 -12.50
C VAL A 43 -1.11 2.92 -13.00
N THR A 44 -0.40 3.73 -13.79
CA THR A 44 0.97 3.42 -14.24
C THR A 44 1.84 3.10 -13.02
N ASN A 45 2.40 1.89 -12.97
CA ASN A 45 3.23 1.38 -11.87
C ASN A 45 2.51 1.24 -10.50
N GLY A 46 1.18 1.11 -10.48
CA GLY A 46 0.41 0.96 -9.25
C GLY A 46 -0.88 0.14 -9.39
N LEU A 47 -1.49 -0.15 -8.25
CA LEU A 47 -2.76 -0.85 -8.11
C LEU A 47 -3.79 0.12 -7.52
N SER A 48 -4.90 0.35 -8.23
CA SER A 48 -6.02 1.09 -7.67
C SER A 48 -6.89 0.14 -6.86
N ILE A 49 -6.96 0.39 -5.55
CA ILE A 49 -7.60 -0.48 -4.57
C ILE A 49 -8.95 0.09 -4.19
N LYS A 50 -10.01 -0.71 -4.33
CA LYS A 50 -11.37 -0.37 -3.88
C LYS A 50 -11.54 -0.66 -2.39
N GLY A 51 -10.82 0.10 -1.57
CA GLY A 51 -10.93 0.10 -0.12
C GLY A 51 -10.38 1.38 0.51
N PRO A 52 -10.87 1.79 1.69
CA PRO A 52 -10.36 2.97 2.38
C PRO A 52 -8.86 2.86 2.70
N PRO A 53 -8.09 3.95 2.63
CA PRO A 53 -6.63 3.90 2.77
C PRO A 53 -6.17 3.31 4.10
N LEU A 54 -6.84 3.62 5.21
CA LEU A 54 -6.47 3.04 6.53
C LEU A 54 -6.70 1.53 6.60
N THR A 55 -7.72 0.99 5.91
CA THR A 55 -7.96 -0.45 5.85
C THR A 55 -6.86 -1.16 5.06
N VAL A 56 -6.39 -0.53 3.98
CA VAL A 56 -5.26 -1.04 3.18
C VAL A 56 -3.95 -0.96 3.98
N ILE A 57 -3.68 0.16 4.64
CA ILE A 57 -2.51 0.33 5.51
C ILE A 57 -2.50 -0.72 6.62
N ASN A 58 -3.63 -0.92 7.32
CA ASN A 58 -3.74 -1.95 8.35
C ASN A 58 -3.48 -3.37 7.80
N THR A 59 -3.94 -3.65 6.58
CA THR A 59 -3.68 -4.91 5.90
C THR A 59 -2.18 -5.09 5.63
N LEU A 60 -1.49 -4.06 5.15
CA LEU A 60 -0.05 -4.11 4.94
C LEU A 60 0.72 -4.22 6.27
N CYS A 61 0.25 -3.58 7.34
CA CYS A 61 0.85 -3.73 8.67
C CYS A 61 0.82 -5.19 9.16
N GLN A 62 -0.20 -5.97 8.81
CA GLN A 62 -0.25 -7.41 9.11
C GLN A 62 0.84 -8.20 8.37
N LEU A 63 1.39 -7.68 7.28
CA LEU A 63 2.49 -8.26 6.50
C LEU A 63 3.87 -7.73 6.94
N GLY A 64 3.95 -7.02 8.07
CA GLY A 64 5.20 -6.51 8.63
C GLY A 64 5.60 -5.11 8.17
N TYR A 65 4.77 -4.44 7.36
CA TYR A 65 5.00 -3.04 7.03
C TYR A 65 4.74 -2.10 8.19
N LYS A 66 5.45 -0.98 8.22
CA LYS A 66 5.24 0.13 9.15
C LYS A 66 5.21 1.45 8.37
N VAL A 67 4.31 2.36 8.75
CA VAL A 67 4.31 3.72 8.19
C VAL A 67 5.55 4.44 8.69
N VAL A 68 6.41 4.91 7.78
CA VAL A 68 7.65 5.62 8.09
C VAL A 68 7.59 7.10 7.71
N SER A 69 6.66 7.48 6.84
CA SER A 69 6.43 8.88 6.45
C SER A 69 5.01 9.07 5.92
N SER A 70 4.50 10.30 6.03
CA SER A 70 3.25 10.74 5.42
C SER A 70 3.38 12.17 4.92
N THR A 71 2.83 12.45 3.74
CA THR A 71 2.83 13.81 3.14
C THR A 71 1.55 14.06 2.37
N GLY A 72 1.05 15.30 2.38
CA GLY A 72 -0.17 15.71 1.69
C GLY A 72 -1.20 16.33 2.65
N GLU A 73 -2.25 16.91 2.07
CA GLU A 73 -3.34 17.57 2.80
C GLU A 73 -4.68 16.88 2.52
N ILE A 74 -5.24 17.07 1.32
CA ILE A 74 -6.49 16.42 0.90
C ILE A 74 -6.21 14.97 0.46
N GLU A 75 -5.23 14.82 -0.44
CA GLU A 75 -4.70 13.53 -0.85
C GLU A 75 -3.36 13.33 -0.16
N ILE A 76 -3.23 12.21 0.56
CA ILE A 76 -2.11 11.91 1.43
C ILE A 76 -1.39 10.68 0.86
N THR A 77 -0.07 10.75 0.79
CA THR A 77 0.79 9.61 0.50
C THR A 77 1.42 9.14 1.81
N TRP A 78 1.16 7.89 2.18
CA TRP A 78 1.83 7.17 3.25
C TRP A 78 2.91 6.27 2.66
N THR A 79 4.16 6.46 3.08
CA THR A 79 5.26 5.54 2.77
C THR A 79 5.34 4.50 3.88
N LEU A 80 5.26 3.24 3.49
CA LEU A 80 5.42 2.10 4.38
C LEU A 80 6.72 1.36 4.06
N GLN A 81 7.35 0.80 5.09
CA GLN A 81 8.59 0.05 5.00
C GLN A 81 8.43 -1.27 5.74
N ARG A 82 8.93 -2.37 5.16
CA ARG A 82 9.18 -3.63 5.87
C ARG A 82 10.66 -3.98 5.79
N GLU A 83 11.16 -4.62 6.83
CA GLU A 83 12.49 -5.23 6.82
C GLU A 83 12.39 -6.60 6.14
N THR A 84 13.29 -6.86 5.19
CA THR A 84 13.43 -8.18 4.57
C THR A 84 14.75 -8.79 5.02
N SER A 85 14.67 -9.94 5.68
CA SER A 85 15.83 -10.78 5.96
C SER A 85 16.29 -11.38 4.64
N ALA A 86 17.52 -11.08 4.24
CA ALA A 86 18.18 -11.77 3.12
C ALA A 86 18.51 -13.22 3.49
#